data_AF-A0A7W1B7D7-F1
#
_entry.id   AF-A0A7W1B7D7-F1
#
_cell.length_a   1.000
_cell.length_b   1.000
_cell.length_c   1.000
_cell.angle_alpha   90.00
_cell.angle_beta   90.00
_cell.angle_gamma   90.00
#
_symmetry.space_group_name_H-M   'P 1'
#
loop_
_entity.id
_entity.type
_entity.pdbx_description
1 polymer ?
#
loop_
_entity_poly.entity_id
_entity_poly.type
_entity_poly.pdbx_seq_one_letter_code
_entity_poly.pdbx_strand_id
1 'polypeptide(L)'
;MQFTEPMKGRLRRHLLDRGHILATLLSEVLAAKPRAVLSATSLEAGKPGMRPEEKVRYALDQIERQRELLEVDDDRFGCCEMCGVELGDSAISEMPWADRCQAHAAR
;
A
#
# COMPACT_ATOMS: atom_id res chain seq x y z
N MET A 1 -2.33 10.69 -15.14
CA MET A 1 -3.14 9.51 -15.54
C MET A 1 -4.60 9.79 -15.18
N GLN A 2 -5.59 9.52 -16.06
CA GLN A 2 -7.00 9.80 -15.75
C GLN A 2 -7.78 8.51 -15.49
N PHE A 3 -8.42 8.40 -14.32
CA PHE A 3 -9.25 7.25 -13.95
C PHE A 3 -10.73 7.57 -14.13
N THR A 4 -11.48 6.65 -14.73
CA THR A 4 -12.94 6.77 -14.82
C THR A 4 -13.60 6.50 -13.46
N GLU A 5 -14.79 7.05 -13.20
CA GLU A 5 -15.52 6.80 -11.94
C GLU A 5 -15.71 5.31 -11.60
N PRO A 6 -16.09 4.42 -12.55
CA PRO A 6 -16.14 2.99 -12.28
C PRO A 6 -14.79 2.38 -11.91
N MET A 7 -13.69 2.89 -12.47
CA MET A 7 -12.34 2.44 -12.10
C MET A 7 -11.96 2.90 -10.69
N LYS A 8 -12.20 4.17 -10.35
CA LYS A 8 -11.95 4.69 -9.00
C LYS A 8 -12.72 3.91 -7.94
N GLY A 9 -13.97 3.54 -8.23
CA GLY A 9 -14.76 2.68 -7.34
C GLY A 9 -14.12 1.30 -7.08
N ARG A 10 -13.53 0.67 -8.11
CA ARG A 10 -12.82 -0.61 -7.95
C ARG A 10 -11.50 -0.45 -7.18
N LEU A 11 -10.70 0.55 -7.54
CA LEU A 11 -9.43 0.84 -6.88
C LEU A 11 -9.63 1.17 -5.39
N ARG A 12 -10.64 2.00 -5.08
CA ARG A 12 -11.03 2.31 -3.69
C ARG A 12 -11.39 1.05 -2.92
N ARG A 13 -12.18 0.14 -3.52
CA ARG A 13 -12.52 -1.14 -2.88
C ARG A 13 -11.27 -1.98 -2.60
N HIS A 14 -10.36 -2.12 -3.56
CA HIS A 14 -9.11 -2.86 -3.37
C HIS A 14 -8.25 -2.27 -2.24
N LEU A 15 -8.14 -0.94 -2.15
CA LEU A 15 -7.44 -0.25 -1.07
C LEU A 15 -8.07 -0.56 0.29
N LEU A 16 -9.40 -0.48 0.40
CA LEU A 16 -10.13 -0.77 1.64
C LEU A 16 -10.00 -2.24 2.05
N ASP A 17 -10.12 -3.17 1.11
CA ASP A 17 -9.97 -4.61 1.38
C ASP A 17 -8.56 -4.93 1.87
N ARG A 18 -7.53 -4.35 1.24
CA ARG A 18 -6.15 -4.49 1.69
C ARG A 18 -5.92 -3.84 3.06
N GLY A 19 -6.50 -2.66 3.30
CA GLY A 19 -6.46 -1.98 4.60
C GLY A 19 -7.06 -2.83 5.72
N HIS A 20 -8.20 -3.50 5.46
CA HIS A 20 -8.82 -4.41 6.42
C HIS A 20 -7.91 -5.62 6.75
N ILE A 21 -7.26 -6.20 5.74
CA ILE A 21 -6.29 -7.30 5.94
C ILE A 21 -5.13 -6.83 6.83
N LEU A 22 -4.58 -5.64 6.56
CA LEU A 22 -3.46 -5.10 7.33
C LEU A 22 -3.87 -4.72 8.76
N ALA A 23 -5.07 -4.17 8.98
CA ALA A 23 -5.59 -3.86 10.31
C ALA A 23 -5.80 -5.13 11.14
N THR A 24 -6.28 -6.20 10.51
CA THR A 24 -6.40 -7.52 11.13
C THR A 24 -5.01 -8.06 11.49
N LEU A 25 -4.06 -8.01 10.54
CA LEU A 25 -2.68 -8.43 10.78
C LEU A 25 -2.03 -7.65 11.93
N LEU A 26 -2.22 -6.33 12.00
CA LEU A 26 -1.70 -5.49 13.08
C LEU A 26 -2.23 -5.96 14.43
N SER A 27 -3.54 -6.22 14.52
CA SER A 27 -4.17 -6.70 15.75
C SER A 27 -3.55 -8.03 16.20
N GLU A 28 -3.26 -8.93 15.27
CA GLU A 28 -2.61 -10.21 15.56
C GLU A 28 -1.13 -10.09 15.96
N VAL A 29 -0.40 -9.15 15.34
CA VAL A 29 0.99 -8.84 15.71
C VAL A 29 1.05 -8.26 17.11
N LEU A 30 0.14 -7.33 17.46
CA LEU A 30 0.06 -6.75 18.80
C LEU A 30 -0.31 -7.80 19.87
N ALA A 31 -1.05 -8.84 19.48
CA ALA A 31 -1.31 -10.01 20.30
C ALA A 31 -0.16 -11.04 20.32
N ALA A 32 1.00 -10.70 19.76
CA ALA A 32 2.20 -11.54 19.68
C ALA A 32 1.97 -12.92 19.03
N LYS A 33 1.02 -13.04 18.09
CA LYS A 33 0.81 -14.29 17.35
C LYS A 33 2.02 -14.58 16.45
N PRO A 34 2.74 -15.73 16.60
CA PRO A 34 3.99 -15.97 15.87
C PRO A 34 3.86 -15.92 14.35
N ARG A 35 2.78 -16.48 13.80
CA ARG A 35 2.50 -16.44 12.35
C ARG A 35 2.31 -15.02 11.83
N ALA A 36 1.61 -14.18 12.60
CA ALA A 36 1.34 -12.80 12.22
C ALA A 36 2.63 -11.97 12.21
N VAL A 37 3.50 -12.17 13.20
CA VAL A 37 4.83 -11.55 13.27
C VAL A 37 5.70 -11.91 12.05
N LEU A 38 5.70 -13.18 11.65
CA LEU A 38 6.40 -13.64 10.45
C LEU A 38 5.83 -12.98 9.19
N SER A 39 4.50 -12.99 9.02
CA SER A 39 3.83 -12.36 7.89
C SER A 39 4.11 -10.85 7.80
N ALA A 40 4.12 -10.14 8.92
CA ALA A 40 4.45 -8.72 8.99
C ALA A 40 5.91 -8.44 8.61
N THR A 41 6.83 -9.32 8.98
CA THR A 41 8.26 -9.19 8.64
C THR A 41 8.50 -9.34 7.13
N SER A 42 7.72 -10.20 6.48
CA SER A 42 7.76 -10.44 5.03
C SER A 42 7.07 -9.38 4.19
N LEU A 43 6.44 -8.36 4.78
CA LEU A 43 5.93 -7.22 4.01
C LEU A 43 7.09 -6.49 3.33
N GLU A 44 6.92 -6.23 2.04
CA GLU A 44 7.83 -5.40 1.23
C GLU A 44 7.75 -3.91 1.63
N ALA A 45 6.76 -3.54 2.44
CA ALA A 45 6.60 -2.21 2.98
C ALA A 45 7.59 -1.93 4.12
N GLY A 46 8.11 -0.69 4.14
CA GLY A 46 8.99 -0.17 5.18
C GLY A 46 10.47 -0.49 4.96
N LYS A 47 11.31 0.00 5.87
CA LYS A 47 12.77 -0.14 5.81
C LYS A 47 13.25 -1.42 6.50
N PRO A 48 14.41 -1.97 6.10
CA PRO A 48 15.08 -3.01 6.85
C PRO A 48 15.30 -2.59 8.32
N GLY A 49 15.03 -3.51 9.25
CA GLY A 49 15.20 -3.27 10.69
C GLY A 49 13.98 -2.69 11.42
N MET A 50 12.90 -2.32 10.73
CA MET A 50 11.64 -1.96 11.38
C MET A 50 11.05 -3.14 12.14
N ARG A 51 10.42 -2.88 13.29
CA ARG A 51 9.66 -3.89 14.03
C ARG A 51 8.45 -4.34 13.21
N PRO A 52 7.97 -5.58 13.39
CA PRO A 52 6.79 -6.09 12.71
C PRO A 52 5.58 -5.15 12.80
N GLU A 53 5.27 -4.61 13.99
CA GLU A 53 4.14 -3.69 14.14
C GLU A 53 4.36 -2.34 13.44
N GLU A 54 5.61 -1.88 13.31
CA GLU A 54 5.94 -0.64 12.61
C GLU A 54 5.80 -0.82 11.11
N LYS A 55 6.20 -1.98 10.57
CA LYS A 55 6.00 -2.32 9.15
C LYS A 55 4.51 -2.34 8.77
N VAL A 56 3.67 -2.97 9.60
CA VAL A 56 2.23 -3.04 9.30
C VAL A 56 1.58 -1.66 9.39
N ARG A 57 1.97 -0.83 10.37
CA ARG A 57 1.51 0.57 10.45
C ARG A 57 1.95 1.37 9.23
N TYR A 58 3.20 1.26 8.82
CA TYR A 58 3.70 1.93 7.62
C TYR A 58 2.93 1.51 6.37
N ALA A 59 2.61 0.22 6.22
CA ALA A 59 1.78 -0.27 5.12
C ALA A 59 0.33 0.29 5.18
N LEU A 60 -0.24 0.46 6.37
CA LEU A 60 -1.55 1.11 6.53
C LEU A 60 -1.50 2.59 6.15
N ASP A 61 -0.44 3.31 6.54
CA ASP A 61 -0.24 4.72 6.16
C ASP A 61 -0.12 4.87 4.63
N GLN A 62 0.55 3.92 3.95
CA GLN A 62 0.60 3.88 2.49
C GLN A 62 -0.79 3.69 1.88
N ILE A 63 -1.63 2.79 2.41
CA ILE A 63 -3.00 2.58 1.93
C ILE A 63 -3.82 3.87 2.04
N GLU A 64 -3.75 4.51 3.21
CA GLU A 64 -4.50 5.74 3.48
C GLU A 64 -4.06 6.86 2.53
N ARG A 65 -2.75 7.06 2.37
CA ARG A 65 -2.20 8.03 1.43
C ARG A 65 -2.69 7.79 0.00
N GLN A 66 -2.64 6.55 -0.49
CA GLN A 66 -3.10 6.25 -1.85
C GLN A 66 -4.61 6.45 -2.01
N ARG A 67 -5.40 6.19 -0.96
CA ARG A 67 -6.84 6.49 -0.94
C ARG A 67 -7.10 7.98 -1.07
N GLU A 68 -6.41 8.81 -0.28
CA GLU A 68 -6.55 10.27 -0.33
C GLU A 68 -6.20 10.81 -1.72
N LEU A 69 -5.10 10.35 -2.32
CA LEU A 69 -4.69 10.75 -3.67
C LEU A 69 -5.74 10.37 -4.73
N LEU A 70 -6.30 9.15 -4.63
CA LEU A 70 -7.35 8.69 -5.53
C LEU A 70 -8.66 9.48 -5.38
N GLU A 71 -9.00 9.94 -4.17
CA GLU A 71 -10.24 10.65 -3.90
C GLU A 71 -10.25 12.08 -4.41
N VAL A 72 -9.09 12.74 -4.42
CA VAL A 72 -8.94 14.12 -4.91
C VAL A 72 -8.46 14.21 -6.35
N ASP A 73 -8.37 13.08 -7.06
CA ASP A 73 -7.84 12.99 -8.42
C ASP A 73 -6.42 13.57 -8.56
N ASP A 74 -5.56 13.29 -7.58
CA ASP A 74 -4.18 13.76 -7.59
C ASP A 74 -3.36 13.00 -8.64
N ASP A 75 -2.64 13.72 -9.50
CA ASP A 75 -1.78 13.15 -10.55
C ASP A 75 -0.65 12.27 -9.99
N ARG A 76 -0.34 12.37 -8.70
CA ARG A 76 0.63 11.49 -8.03
C ARG A 76 0.09 10.09 -7.81
N PHE A 77 -1.23 9.87 -7.84
CA PHE A 77 -1.78 8.52 -7.77
C PHE A 77 -1.30 7.71 -8.98
N GLY A 78 -0.75 6.53 -8.72
CA GLY A 78 -0.19 5.69 -9.77
C GLY A 78 1.23 6.07 -10.22
N CYS A 79 1.89 6.99 -9.53
CA CYS A 79 3.27 7.39 -9.79
C CYS A 79 4.21 7.00 -8.64
N CYS A 80 5.47 6.74 -8.95
CA CYS A 80 6.49 6.50 -7.95
C CYS A 80 6.76 7.77 -7.12
N GLU A 81 6.70 7.67 -5.80
CA GLU A 81 6.94 8.81 -4.89
C GLU A 81 8.37 9.37 -4.95
N MET A 82 9.34 8.56 -5.43
CA MET A 82 10.75 8.91 -5.45
C MET A 82 11.19 9.60 -6.75
N CYS A 83 10.70 9.14 -7.90
CA CYS A 83 11.13 9.66 -9.21
C CYS A 83 9.99 10.13 -10.11
N GLY A 84 8.73 10.00 -9.67
CA GLY A 84 7.55 10.45 -10.43
C GLY A 84 7.19 9.60 -11.63
N VAL A 85 7.91 8.49 -11.91
CA VAL A 85 7.58 7.62 -13.05
C VAL A 85 6.23 6.96 -12.83
N GLU A 86 5.41 6.89 -13.87
CA GLU A 86 4.16 6.13 -13.85
C GLU A 86 4.44 4.65 -13.60
N LEU A 87 3.70 4.05 -12.67
CA LEU A 87 3.80 2.63 -12.34
C LEU A 87 3.12 1.74 -13.38
N GLY A 88 2.22 2.33 -14.18
CA GLY A 88 1.48 1.68 -15.26
C GLY A 88 0.16 1.07 -14.81
N ASP A 89 -0.81 1.03 -15.72
CA ASP A 89 -2.20 0.62 -15.43
C ASP A 89 -2.31 -0.80 -14.86
N SER A 90 -1.50 -1.74 -15.35
CA SER A 90 -1.51 -3.13 -14.88
C SER A 90 -1.07 -3.22 -13.42
N ALA A 91 0.02 -2.52 -13.05
CA ALA A 91 0.52 -2.52 -11.68
C ALA A 91 -0.49 -1.88 -10.72
N ILE A 92 -1.14 -0.79 -11.13
CA ILE A 92 -2.14 -0.09 -10.30
C ILE A 92 -3.46 -0.87 -10.18
N SER A 93 -3.82 -1.62 -11.21
CA SER A 93 -5.01 -2.48 -11.16
C SER A 93 -4.84 -3.64 -10.16
N GLU A 94 -3.63 -4.20 -10.07
CA GLU A 94 -3.31 -5.31 -9.16
C GLU A 94 -2.94 -4.84 -7.75
N MET A 95 -2.12 -3.79 -7.66
CA MET A 95 -1.54 -3.26 -6.42
C MET A 95 -1.75 -1.73 -6.35
N PRO A 96 -2.99 -1.25 -6.12
CA PRO A 96 -3.28 0.18 -6.06
C PRO A 96 -2.60 0.91 -4.89
N TRP A 97 -2.01 0.17 -3.95
CA TRP A 97 -1.22 0.71 -2.85
C TRP A 97 0.26 0.89 -3.18
N ALA A 98 0.71 0.47 -4.37
CA ALA A 98 2.09 0.64 -4.78
C ALA A 98 2.41 2.14 -4.93
N ASP A 99 3.42 2.60 -4.21
CA ASP A 99 3.91 3.98 -4.24
C ASP A 99 5.31 4.08 -4.88
N ARG A 100 5.89 2.95 -5.31
CA ARG A 100 7.27 2.88 -5.81
C ARG A 100 7.39 1.99 -7.03
N CYS A 101 8.23 2.43 -7.96
CA CYS A 101 8.59 1.63 -9.12
C CYS A 101 9.56 0.50 -8.72
N GLN A 102 9.72 -0.49 -9.60
CA GLN A 102 10.61 -1.63 -9.36
C GLN A 102 12.05 -1.22 -9.00
N ALA A 103 12.56 -0.12 -9.58
CA ALA A 103 13.89 0.42 -9.26
C ALA A 103 14.01 0.99 -7.84
N HIS A 104 12.88 1.38 -7.22
CA HIS A 104 12.80 2.00 -5.90
C HIS A 104 12.05 1.15 -4.86
N ALA A 105 11.62 -0.06 -5.22
CA ALA A 105 10.84 -0.94 -4.33
C ALA A 105 11.56 -1.23 -2.99
N ALA A 106 12.90 -1.24 -2.98
CA ALA A 106 13.71 -1.52 -1.79
C ALA A 106 14.23 -0.27 -1.05
N ARG A 107 13.84 0.95 -1.44
CA ARG A 107 14.44 2.21 -0.91
C ARG A 107 13.72 2.81 0.30
#